data_AF-A0A921ZVU9-F1
#
_entry.id   AF-A0A921ZVU9-F1
#
_cell.length_a   1.000
_cell.length_b   1.000
_cell.length_c   1.000
_cell.angle_alpha   90.00
_cell.angle_beta   90.00
_cell.angle_gamma   90.00
#
_symmetry.space_group_name_H-M   'P 1'
#
loop_
_entity.id
_entity.type
_entity.pdbx_description
1 polymer ?
#
loop_
_entity_poly.entity_id
_entity_poly.type
_entity_poly.pdbx_seq_one_letter_code
_entity_poly.pdbx_strand_id
1 'polypeptide(L)'
;MRMGTKIILLMSVVWIGSSATKVEITTGWKPELGFVTECSWTLYSNDSLQSVRLYNNEQQFMIYRPENNGREHMQTFPLNENFLEVHCVENDDRGVTGKCILTLELFKPPVADLTIACEVSGERPMFRMLKKDIIVSTFVPPTEAVINVVPTGQSAQSVILNCTSTGLPAPSLSWTVGDQKVPHDFSGVVWNKTSKLWHSWSLFSYSESTSEATCTPEVNMDGQLVKALAAMYSGASRVVGIQGVIISILLAMLLR
;
A
#
# COMPACT_ATOMS: atom_id res chain seq x y z
N MET A 1 13.87 -25.41 -58.64
CA MET A 1 13.64 -24.25 -57.76
C MET A 1 12.16 -24.22 -57.39
N ARG A 2 11.80 -24.63 -56.17
CA ARG A 2 10.41 -24.62 -55.66
C ARG A 2 10.21 -23.30 -54.92
N MET A 3 9.38 -22.43 -55.47
CA MET A 3 9.03 -21.13 -54.87
C MET A 3 8.06 -21.39 -53.71
N GLY A 4 8.53 -21.22 -52.48
CA GLY A 4 7.70 -21.36 -51.27
C GLY A 4 6.90 -20.10 -51.01
N THR A 5 5.59 -20.15 -51.22
CA THR A 5 4.64 -19.08 -50.87
C THR A 5 4.57 -18.94 -49.35
N LYS A 6 5.08 -17.84 -48.80
CA LYS A 6 4.91 -17.50 -47.38
C LYS A 6 3.51 -16.91 -47.17
N ILE A 7 2.62 -17.68 -46.57
CA ILE A 7 1.32 -17.22 -46.09
C ILE A 7 1.57 -16.43 -44.79
N ILE A 8 1.39 -15.12 -44.85
CA ILE A 8 1.44 -14.24 -43.67
C ILE A 8 0.05 -14.30 -43.02
N LEU A 9 -0.02 -14.96 -41.86
CA LEU A 9 -1.24 -15.03 -41.06
C LEU A 9 -1.43 -13.69 -40.33
N LEU A 10 -2.24 -12.80 -40.89
CA LEU A 10 -2.72 -11.60 -40.20
C LEU A 10 -3.68 -12.02 -39.10
N MET A 11 -3.17 -12.11 -37.86
CA MET A 11 -4.00 -12.21 -36.65
C MET A 11 -4.77 -10.90 -36.51
N SER A 12 -6.01 -10.88 -36.97
CA SER A 12 -6.96 -9.83 -36.69
C SER A 12 -7.34 -9.93 -35.20
N VAL A 13 -6.98 -8.90 -34.43
CA VAL A 13 -7.52 -8.73 -33.08
C VAL A 13 -8.98 -8.35 -33.25
N VAL A 14 -9.86 -9.34 -33.14
CA VAL A 14 -11.30 -9.13 -33.14
C VAL A 14 -11.65 -8.36 -31.86
N TRP A 15 -12.01 -7.09 -32.03
CA TRP A 15 -12.63 -6.30 -30.97
C TRP A 15 -13.98 -6.92 -30.65
N ILE A 16 -14.05 -7.70 -29.57
CA ILE A 16 -15.30 -8.21 -29.04
C ILE A 16 -16.05 -7.01 -28.46
N GLY A 17 -17.05 -6.53 -29.20
CA GLY A 17 -17.92 -5.46 -28.72
C GLY A 17 -18.60 -5.87 -27.42
N SER A 18 -18.60 -4.98 -26.42
CA SER A 18 -19.27 -5.26 -25.15
C SER A 18 -20.79 -5.34 -25.34
N SER A 19 -21.38 -6.38 -24.77
CA SER A 19 -22.83 -6.62 -24.76
C SER A 19 -23.49 -6.17 -23.45
N ALA A 20 -22.75 -5.49 -22.57
CA ALA A 20 -23.23 -4.96 -21.30
C ALA A 20 -22.43 -3.74 -20.86
N THR A 21 -23.09 -2.79 -20.19
CA THR A 21 -22.36 -1.75 -19.44
C THR A 21 -21.72 -2.39 -18.22
N LYS A 22 -20.42 -2.17 -18.05
CA LYS A 22 -19.62 -2.61 -16.90
C LYS A 22 -18.98 -1.41 -16.26
N VAL A 23 -18.99 -1.39 -14.93
CA VAL A 23 -18.24 -0.45 -14.11
C VAL A 23 -17.44 -1.29 -13.13
N GLU A 24 -16.14 -1.05 -13.09
CA GLU A 24 -15.21 -1.71 -12.18
C GLU A 24 -14.54 -0.63 -11.34
N ILE A 25 -14.47 -0.87 -10.03
CA ILE A 25 -13.81 0.04 -9.10
C ILE A 25 -12.72 -0.76 -8.39
N THR A 26 -11.50 -0.26 -8.44
CA THR A 26 -10.35 -0.81 -7.72
C THR A 26 -9.74 0.26 -6.84
N THR A 27 -9.16 -0.13 -5.71
CA THR A 27 -8.50 0.81 -4.80
C THR A 27 -7.21 0.21 -4.29
N GLY A 28 -6.22 1.06 -4.02
CA GLY A 28 -4.93 0.64 -3.50
C GLY A 28 -4.16 1.76 -2.84
N TRP A 29 -3.16 1.38 -2.05
CA TRP A 29 -2.25 2.30 -1.38
C TRP A 29 -1.02 2.60 -2.24
N LYS A 30 -0.59 3.86 -2.30
CA LYS A 30 0.68 4.30 -2.90
C LYS A 30 1.43 5.19 -1.91
N PRO A 31 2.65 4.83 -1.47
CA PRO A 31 3.38 5.51 -0.39
C PRO A 31 3.55 7.03 -0.55
N GLU A 32 3.70 7.54 -1.78
CA GLU A 32 3.93 8.98 -2.01
C GLU A 32 2.64 9.79 -2.17
N LEU A 33 1.50 9.12 -2.29
CA LEU A 33 0.21 9.77 -2.54
C LEU A 33 -0.76 9.49 -1.39
N GLY A 34 -1.07 8.23 -1.15
CA GLY A 34 -2.13 7.79 -0.25
C GLY A 34 -3.00 6.75 -0.96
N PHE A 35 -4.32 6.95 -0.95
CA PHE A 35 -5.25 6.04 -1.61
C PHE A 35 -5.49 6.45 -3.06
N VAL A 36 -5.38 5.49 -3.97
CA VAL A 36 -5.72 5.66 -5.37
C VAL A 36 -6.85 4.73 -5.72
N THR A 37 -7.98 5.30 -6.14
CA THR A 37 -9.17 4.57 -6.57
C THR A 37 -9.38 4.78 -8.06
N GLU A 38 -9.40 3.70 -8.84
CA GLU A 38 -9.68 3.74 -10.27
C GLU A 38 -11.11 3.24 -10.50
N CYS A 39 -11.97 4.11 -11.05
CA CYS A 39 -13.24 3.73 -11.64
C CYS A 39 -13.05 3.58 -13.15
N SER A 40 -13.17 2.38 -13.68
CA SER A 40 -13.14 2.11 -15.12
C SER A 40 -14.52 1.71 -15.62
N TRP A 41 -14.79 1.98 -16.89
CA TRP A 41 -16.05 1.60 -17.52
C TRP A 41 -15.87 1.01 -18.90
N THR A 42 -16.85 0.20 -19.26
CA THR A 42 -17.08 -0.26 -20.63
C THR A 42 -18.58 -0.18 -20.92
N LEU A 43 -18.98 0.68 -21.83
CA LEU A 43 -20.37 0.80 -22.29
C LEU A 43 -20.69 -0.29 -23.32
N TYR A 44 -21.95 -0.37 -23.74
CA TYR A 44 -22.32 -1.15 -24.92
C TYR A 44 -21.63 -0.58 -26.17
N SER A 45 -21.30 -1.45 -27.13
CA SER A 45 -20.61 -1.06 -28.38
C SER A 45 -21.38 -0.05 -29.24
N ASN A 46 -22.70 0.05 -29.05
CA ASN A 46 -23.60 0.96 -29.74
C ASN A 46 -24.04 2.17 -28.89
N ASP A 47 -23.41 2.38 -27.74
CA ASP A 47 -23.67 3.50 -26.83
C ASP A 47 -22.50 4.51 -26.88
N SER A 48 -22.68 5.64 -26.22
CA SER A 48 -21.63 6.64 -26.02
C SER A 48 -21.73 7.23 -24.63
N LEU A 49 -20.60 7.71 -24.08
CA LEU A 49 -20.59 8.25 -22.73
C LEU A 49 -21.34 9.58 -22.66
N GLN A 50 -22.35 9.66 -21.79
CA GLN A 50 -23.00 10.91 -21.43
C GLN A 50 -22.28 11.56 -20.24
N SER A 51 -22.10 10.81 -19.15
CA SER A 51 -21.46 11.34 -17.95
C SER A 51 -20.95 10.26 -17.00
N VAL A 52 -19.99 10.65 -16.17
CA VAL A 52 -19.57 9.93 -14.99
C VAL A 52 -19.81 10.81 -13.77
N ARG A 53 -20.63 10.36 -12.82
CA ARG A 53 -20.87 11.05 -11.54
C ARG A 53 -20.08 10.36 -10.45
N LEU A 54 -19.35 11.15 -9.68
CA LEU A 54 -18.54 10.67 -8.57
C LEU A 54 -19.14 11.13 -7.25
N TYR A 55 -19.17 10.20 -6.30
CA TYR A 55 -19.73 10.39 -4.98
C TYR A 55 -18.69 10.05 -3.90
N ASN A 56 -18.72 10.81 -2.81
CA ASN A 56 -17.98 10.54 -1.59
C ASN A 56 -19.00 10.49 -0.44
N ASN A 57 -19.10 9.35 0.24
CA ASN A 57 -20.08 9.11 1.30
C ASN A 57 -21.51 9.52 0.88
N GLU A 58 -21.94 8.98 -0.26
CA GLU A 58 -23.24 9.26 -0.92
C GLU A 58 -23.44 10.68 -1.48
N GLN A 59 -22.60 11.64 -1.09
CA GLN A 59 -22.66 13.00 -1.61
C GLN A 59 -21.96 13.09 -2.98
N GLN A 60 -22.70 13.50 -4.00
CA GLN A 60 -22.11 13.79 -5.32
C GLN A 60 -21.22 15.03 -5.23
N PHE A 61 -19.97 14.91 -5.65
CA PHE A 61 -19.02 16.04 -5.63
C PHE A 61 -18.51 16.42 -7.02
N MET A 62 -18.62 15.54 -8.02
CA MET A 62 -18.17 15.81 -9.37
C MET A 62 -19.05 15.12 -10.42
N ILE A 63 -19.18 15.78 -11.57
CA ILE A 63 -19.71 15.16 -12.79
C ILE A 63 -18.74 15.45 -13.93
N TYR A 64 -18.20 14.39 -14.52
CA TYR A 64 -17.44 14.44 -15.76
C TYR A 64 -18.40 14.27 -16.94
N ARG A 65 -18.37 15.21 -17.90
CA ARG A 65 -19.13 15.20 -19.15
C ARG A 65 -18.19 15.50 -20.32
N PRO A 66 -17.97 14.56 -21.25
CA PRO A 66 -17.11 14.76 -22.41
C PRO A 66 -17.40 16.04 -23.21
N GLU A 67 -18.68 16.37 -23.39
CA GLU A 67 -19.15 17.56 -24.10
C GLU A 67 -18.62 18.87 -23.50
N ASN A 68 -18.51 18.94 -22.18
CA ASN A 68 -18.09 20.14 -21.45
C ASN A 68 -16.62 20.11 -21.03
N ASN A 69 -16.13 18.91 -20.69
CA ASN A 69 -14.83 18.71 -20.07
C ASN A 69 -13.75 18.28 -21.06
N GLY A 70 -14.13 17.84 -22.27
CA GLY A 70 -13.26 17.16 -23.22
C GLY A 70 -13.01 15.70 -22.84
N ARG A 71 -12.26 14.99 -23.70
CA ARG A 71 -11.92 13.56 -23.53
C ARG A 71 -10.96 13.27 -22.38
N GLU A 72 -10.33 14.30 -21.84
CA GLU A 72 -9.44 14.21 -20.70
C GLU A 72 -9.68 15.43 -19.82
N HIS A 73 -9.91 15.19 -18.53
CA HIS A 73 -10.19 16.26 -17.59
C HIS A 73 -9.62 15.93 -16.23
N MET A 74 -8.94 16.92 -15.65
CA MET A 74 -8.35 16.83 -14.32
C MET A 74 -8.90 17.94 -13.44
N GLN A 75 -9.31 17.59 -12.22
CA GLN A 75 -9.85 18.52 -11.24
C GLN A 75 -9.37 18.17 -9.84
N THR A 76 -8.90 19.15 -9.10
CA THR A 76 -8.48 19.00 -7.70
C THR A 76 -9.52 19.59 -6.76
N PHE A 77 -9.89 18.83 -5.72
CA PHE A 77 -10.80 19.23 -4.66
C PHE A 77 -10.03 19.34 -3.35
N PRO A 78 -9.95 20.54 -2.75
CA PRO A 78 -9.43 20.66 -1.40
C PRO A 78 -10.43 20.03 -0.44
N LEU A 79 -9.98 18.98 0.26
CA LEU A 79 -10.63 18.49 1.46
C LEU A 79 -9.95 19.17 2.64
N ASN A 80 -10.66 19.40 3.75
CA ASN A 80 -10.18 20.18 4.92
C ASN A 80 -8.65 20.31 5.04
N GLU A 81 -7.97 19.16 5.12
CA GLU A 81 -6.52 19.08 5.21
C GLU A 81 -5.91 18.02 4.27
N ASN A 82 -6.65 17.56 3.26
CA ASN A 82 -6.21 16.56 2.28
C ASN A 82 -6.58 17.05 0.88
N PHE A 83 -6.05 16.46 -0.18
CA PHE A 83 -6.48 16.81 -1.54
C PHE A 83 -7.00 15.58 -2.26
N LEU A 84 -8.11 15.74 -2.95
CA LEU A 84 -8.63 14.74 -3.86
C LEU A 84 -8.45 15.24 -5.28
N GLU A 85 -7.54 14.64 -6.03
CA GLU A 85 -7.42 14.87 -7.45
C GLU A 85 -8.23 13.82 -8.21
N VAL A 86 -9.00 14.25 -9.19
CA VAL A 86 -9.72 13.38 -10.10
C VAL A 86 -9.21 13.61 -11.51
N HIS A 87 -8.78 12.54 -12.16
CA HIS A 87 -8.36 12.55 -13.55
C HIS A 87 -9.19 11.56 -14.36
N CYS A 88 -10.06 12.07 -15.22
CA CYS A 88 -10.91 11.27 -16.10
C CYS A 88 -10.37 11.30 -17.53
N VAL A 89 -10.34 10.14 -18.19
CA VAL A 89 -9.86 9.97 -19.56
C VAL A 89 -10.69 8.93 -20.32
N GLU A 90 -11.06 9.27 -21.56
CA GLU A 90 -11.65 8.35 -22.55
C GLU A 90 -10.56 7.69 -23.39
N ASN A 91 -10.74 6.41 -23.71
CA ASN A 91 -9.79 5.66 -24.54
C ASN A 91 -10.15 5.66 -26.03
N ASP A 92 -11.35 6.13 -26.39
CA ASP A 92 -11.88 6.13 -27.75
C ASP A 92 -12.77 7.34 -28.01
N ASP A 93 -13.02 7.67 -29.28
CA ASP A 93 -13.76 8.87 -29.69
C ASP A 93 -15.23 8.90 -29.22
N ARG A 94 -15.81 7.75 -28.84
CA ARG A 94 -17.20 7.64 -28.35
C ARG A 94 -17.27 7.47 -26.83
N GLY A 95 -16.13 7.43 -26.15
CA GLY A 95 -16.04 7.18 -24.71
C GLY A 95 -16.59 5.81 -24.29
N VAL A 96 -16.65 4.83 -25.20
CA VAL A 96 -17.15 3.48 -24.89
C VAL A 96 -16.35 2.88 -23.75
N THR A 97 -15.04 3.15 -23.73
CA THR A 97 -14.17 2.79 -22.63
C THR A 97 -13.43 4.01 -22.08
N GLY A 98 -13.17 4.00 -20.79
CA GLY A 98 -12.43 5.05 -20.13
C GLY A 98 -12.32 4.80 -18.64
N LYS A 99 -11.75 5.76 -17.92
CA LYS A 99 -11.61 5.70 -16.48
C LYS A 99 -11.52 7.07 -15.83
N CYS A 100 -11.88 7.12 -14.57
CA CYS A 100 -11.58 8.21 -13.65
C CYS A 100 -10.69 7.67 -12.52
N ILE A 101 -9.52 8.28 -12.35
CA ILE A 101 -8.57 7.99 -11.28
C ILE A 101 -8.77 9.05 -10.21
N LEU A 102 -9.10 8.61 -9.01
CA LEU A 102 -9.25 9.43 -7.82
C LEU A 102 -8.00 9.22 -6.95
N THR A 103 -7.20 10.26 -6.78
CA THR A 103 -6.00 10.27 -5.95
C THR A 103 -6.27 11.08 -4.69
N LEU A 104 -6.42 10.38 -3.55
CA LEU A 104 -6.55 11.01 -2.24
C LEU A 104 -5.17 11.18 -1.62
N GLU A 105 -4.64 12.39 -1.68
CA GLU A 105 -3.40 12.76 -1.02
C GLU A 105 -3.64 13.11 0.46
N LEU A 106 -2.98 12.38 1.34
CA LEU A 106 -3.11 12.55 2.79
C LEU A 106 -2.05 13.51 3.34
N PHE A 107 -2.42 14.59 4.02
CA PHE A 107 -1.48 15.36 4.86
C PHE A 107 -1.68 15.06 6.34
N LYS A 108 -2.85 14.55 6.72
CA LYS A 108 -3.13 14.01 8.05
C LYS A 108 -3.58 12.55 7.99
N PRO A 109 -3.33 11.79 9.08
CA PRO A 109 -3.84 10.44 9.20
C PRO A 109 -5.37 10.43 9.05
N PRO A 110 -5.94 9.57 8.20
CA PRO A 110 -7.38 9.41 8.12
C PRO A 110 -7.90 8.73 9.40
N VAL A 111 -9.09 9.12 9.82
CA VAL A 111 -9.71 8.67 11.09
C VAL A 111 -10.87 7.69 10.87
N ALA A 112 -11.34 7.54 9.63
CA ALA A 112 -12.43 6.66 9.27
C ALA A 112 -12.34 6.28 7.79
N ASP A 113 -12.86 5.11 7.48
CA ASP A 113 -13.07 4.64 6.12
C ASP A 113 -14.04 5.56 5.37
N LEU A 114 -13.90 5.62 4.05
CA LEU A 114 -14.76 6.42 3.19
C LEU A 114 -15.31 5.58 2.04
N THR A 115 -16.51 5.90 1.58
CA THR A 115 -17.15 5.21 0.46
C THR A 115 -17.06 6.06 -0.80
N ILE A 116 -16.39 5.53 -1.83
CA ILE A 116 -16.38 6.14 -3.17
C ILE A 116 -17.39 5.42 -4.03
N ALA A 117 -18.22 6.17 -4.75
CA ALA A 117 -19.09 5.61 -5.78
C ALA A 117 -18.88 6.27 -7.13
N CYS A 118 -19.05 5.48 -8.17
CA CYS A 118 -18.96 5.87 -9.56
C CYS A 118 -20.23 5.43 -10.29
N GLU A 119 -20.93 6.39 -10.86
CA GLU A 119 -22.13 6.17 -11.67
C GLU A 119 -21.85 6.60 -13.11
N VAL A 120 -21.91 5.64 -14.02
CA VAL A 120 -21.64 5.85 -15.44
C VAL A 120 -22.94 5.80 -16.20
N SER A 121 -23.19 6.82 -17.02
CA SER A 121 -24.40 6.98 -17.82
C SER A 121 -24.07 7.05 -19.31
N GLY A 122 -24.77 6.23 -20.11
CA GLY A 122 -24.77 6.30 -21.57
C GLY A 122 -25.71 7.40 -22.10
N GLU A 123 -25.62 7.68 -23.39
CA GLU A 123 -26.35 8.76 -24.06
C GLU A 123 -27.76 8.33 -24.51
N ARG A 124 -28.53 9.30 -25.00
CA ARG A 124 -29.78 9.04 -25.73
C ARG A 124 -29.58 8.02 -26.87
N PRO A 125 -30.57 7.17 -27.16
CA PRO A 125 -31.88 7.07 -26.51
C PRO A 125 -31.92 6.13 -25.30
N MET A 126 -30.82 5.41 -25.04
CA MET A 126 -30.84 4.27 -24.12
C MET A 126 -30.64 4.67 -22.66
N PHE A 127 -29.90 5.75 -22.38
CA PHE A 127 -29.64 6.28 -21.04
C PHE A 127 -29.30 5.20 -20.01
N ARG A 128 -28.46 4.25 -20.40
CA ARG A 128 -28.12 3.12 -19.53
C ARG A 128 -27.20 3.61 -18.43
N MET A 129 -27.59 3.34 -17.19
CA MET A 129 -26.85 3.80 -16.01
C MET A 129 -26.42 2.61 -15.18
N LEU A 130 -25.17 2.63 -14.72
CA LEU A 130 -24.66 1.67 -13.75
C LEU A 130 -23.87 2.42 -12.68
N LYS A 131 -24.23 2.17 -11.42
CA LYS A 131 -23.53 2.68 -10.24
C LYS A 131 -22.84 1.53 -9.51
N LYS A 132 -21.60 1.76 -9.12
CA LYS A 132 -20.81 0.90 -8.23
C LYS A 132 -20.20 1.74 -7.13
N ASP A 133 -19.96 1.11 -5.99
CA ASP A 133 -19.31 1.70 -4.83
C ASP A 133 -18.24 0.77 -4.27
N ILE A 134 -17.28 1.36 -3.55
CA ILE A 134 -16.24 0.66 -2.83
C ILE A 134 -15.95 1.40 -1.52
N ILE A 135 -15.62 0.63 -0.48
CA ILE A 135 -15.07 1.16 0.77
C ILE A 135 -13.56 1.28 0.59
N VAL A 136 -13.05 2.50 0.73
CA VAL A 136 -11.61 2.76 0.82
C VAL A 136 -11.24 2.64 2.29
N SER A 137 -10.72 1.46 2.66
CA SER A 137 -10.32 1.18 4.03
C SER A 137 -9.07 1.98 4.42
N THR A 138 -9.08 2.54 5.63
CA THR A 138 -7.96 3.27 6.23
C THR A 138 -6.85 2.36 6.76
N PHE A 139 -6.82 1.11 6.32
CA PHE A 139 -5.85 0.13 6.78
C PHE A 139 -4.73 -0.11 5.76
N VAL A 140 -3.50 0.05 6.22
CA VAL A 140 -2.26 -0.36 5.57
C VAL A 140 -1.50 -1.23 6.57
N PRO A 141 -1.22 -2.50 6.24
CA PRO A 141 -0.60 -3.43 7.17
C PRO A 141 0.77 -2.92 7.64
N PRO A 142 1.18 -3.24 8.88
CA PRO A 142 2.49 -2.85 9.35
C PRO A 142 3.60 -3.45 8.51
N THR A 143 4.68 -2.70 8.33
CA THR A 143 5.91 -3.23 7.73
C THR A 143 6.62 -4.17 8.70
N GLU A 144 7.48 -5.02 8.16
CA GLU A 144 8.45 -5.78 8.94
C GLU A 144 9.18 -4.88 9.94
N ALA A 145 9.41 -5.40 11.15
CA ALA A 145 10.19 -4.70 12.15
C ALA A 145 11.66 -4.57 11.72
N VAL A 146 12.29 -3.47 12.13
CA VAL A 146 13.74 -3.29 11.98
C VAL A 146 14.32 -2.93 13.33
N ILE A 147 15.27 -3.72 13.82
CA ILE A 147 16.01 -3.45 15.06
C ILE A 147 17.36 -2.82 14.74
N ASN A 148 17.58 -1.61 15.26
CA ASN A 148 18.87 -0.94 15.28
C ASN A 148 19.47 -1.02 16.69
N VAL A 149 20.75 -1.37 16.79
CA VAL A 149 21.44 -1.55 18.07
C VAL A 149 22.25 -0.29 18.40
N VAL A 150 21.97 0.31 19.56
CA VAL A 150 22.67 1.48 20.08
C VAL A 150 23.55 1.05 21.27
N PRO A 151 24.88 1.12 21.16
CA PRO A 151 25.77 0.76 22.27
C PRO A 151 25.61 1.72 23.45
N THR A 152 25.49 1.19 24.68
CA THR A 152 25.61 2.02 25.88
C THR A 152 27.08 2.14 26.26
N GLY A 153 27.64 3.35 26.23
CA GLY A 153 29.09 3.61 26.37
C GLY A 153 29.73 3.26 27.72
N GLN A 154 29.04 2.57 28.65
CA GLN A 154 29.53 2.28 30.00
C GLN A 154 29.95 0.83 30.24
N SER A 155 29.52 -0.12 29.40
CA SER A 155 30.03 -1.50 29.39
C SER A 155 29.51 -2.24 28.15
N ALA A 156 30.27 -3.17 27.60
CA ALA A 156 29.85 -4.01 26.46
C ALA A 156 28.67 -4.96 26.79
N GLN A 157 28.18 -4.99 28.04
CA GLN A 157 27.17 -5.93 28.56
C GLN A 157 25.71 -5.49 28.38
N SER A 158 25.45 -4.23 28.04
CA SER A 158 24.09 -3.73 27.76
C SER A 158 24.04 -2.97 26.44
N VAL A 159 22.94 -3.11 25.72
CA VAL A 159 22.65 -2.38 24.48
C VAL A 159 21.21 -1.87 24.51
N ILE A 160 20.95 -0.76 23.83
CA ILE A 160 19.58 -0.31 23.59
C ILE A 160 19.18 -0.79 22.19
N LEU A 161 18.11 -1.56 22.13
CA LEU A 161 17.50 -1.99 20.88
C LEU A 161 16.42 -0.98 20.50
N ASN A 162 16.54 -0.38 19.32
CA ASN A 162 15.54 0.49 18.74
C ASN A 162 14.81 -0.26 17.62
N CYS A 163 13.59 -0.70 17.90
CA CYS A 163 12.72 -1.32 16.92
C CYS A 163 11.87 -0.26 16.23
N THR A 164 11.74 -0.37 14.91
CA THR A 164 10.90 0.53 14.11
C THR A 164 9.98 -0.26 13.17
N SER A 165 8.79 0.28 12.91
CA SER A 165 7.85 -0.23 11.89
C SER A 165 6.96 0.92 11.42
N THR A 166 6.37 0.79 10.23
CA THR A 166 5.43 1.76 9.67
C THR A 166 4.10 1.11 9.36
N GLY A 167 3.01 1.87 9.39
CA GLY A 167 1.68 1.34 9.08
C GLY A 167 0.57 2.37 9.23
N LEU A 168 -0.67 1.99 8.92
CA LEU A 168 -1.85 2.78 9.18
C LEU A 168 -2.99 1.83 9.60
N PRO A 169 -3.52 1.90 10.84
CA PRO A 169 -3.13 2.78 11.94
C PRO A 169 -1.72 2.52 12.47
N ALA A 170 -1.28 3.33 13.44
CA ALA A 170 0.07 3.21 14.00
C ALA A 170 0.30 1.83 14.64
N PRO A 171 1.32 1.06 14.21
CA PRO A 171 1.60 -0.24 14.80
C PRO A 171 2.12 -0.12 16.24
N SER A 172 1.59 -0.95 17.12
CA SER A 172 2.16 -1.16 18.46
C SER A 172 3.33 -2.13 18.37
N LEU A 173 4.45 -1.80 19.00
CA LEU A 173 5.65 -2.64 18.99
C LEU A 173 5.72 -3.44 20.29
N SER A 174 5.59 -4.76 20.18
CA SER A 174 5.65 -5.69 21.30
C SER A 174 7.02 -6.37 21.38
N TRP A 175 7.56 -6.47 22.59
CA TRP A 175 8.84 -7.12 22.84
C TRP A 175 8.66 -8.44 23.57
N THR A 176 9.43 -9.44 23.17
CA THR A 176 9.63 -10.68 23.93
C THR A 176 11.13 -10.96 24.07
N VAL A 177 11.53 -11.60 25.17
CA VAL A 177 12.86 -12.16 25.35
C VAL A 177 12.68 -13.66 25.61
N GLY A 178 13.12 -14.49 24.68
CA GLY A 178 12.62 -15.87 24.58
C GLY A 178 11.10 -15.87 24.45
N ASP A 179 10.42 -16.63 25.30
CA ASP A 179 8.96 -16.75 25.30
C ASP A 179 8.25 -15.73 26.22
N GLN A 180 9.00 -14.87 26.91
CA GLN A 180 8.44 -13.93 27.87
C GLN A 180 8.22 -12.56 27.26
N LYS A 181 6.98 -12.04 27.36
CA LYS A 181 6.66 -10.67 26.98
C LYS A 181 7.29 -9.69 27.98
N VAL A 182 8.02 -8.71 27.48
CA VAL A 182 8.71 -7.70 28.28
C VAL A 182 8.19 -6.30 27.96
N PRO A 183 8.19 -5.37 28.92
CA PRO A 183 7.87 -3.98 28.64
C PRO A 183 8.99 -3.33 27.81
N HIS A 184 8.63 -2.32 27.02
CA HIS A 184 9.60 -1.39 26.44
C HIS A 184 9.91 -0.27 27.43
N ASP A 185 11.08 0.36 27.28
CA ASP A 185 11.47 1.52 28.08
C ASP A 185 10.79 2.79 27.58
N PHE A 186 10.71 2.92 26.25
CA PHE A 186 10.09 4.05 25.58
C PHE A 186 9.43 3.60 24.28
N SER A 187 8.38 4.30 23.88
CA SER A 187 7.77 4.16 22.56
C SER A 187 7.26 5.50 22.07
N GLY A 188 7.18 5.65 20.76
CA GLY A 188 6.65 6.84 20.12
C GLY A 188 6.13 6.54 18.73
N VAL A 189 5.26 7.44 18.26
CA VAL A 189 4.70 7.40 16.92
C VAL A 189 4.73 8.80 16.32
N VAL A 190 4.99 8.90 15.02
CA VAL A 190 4.94 10.16 14.29
C VAL A 190 4.35 9.93 12.91
N TRP A 191 3.50 10.85 12.45
CA TRP A 191 2.98 10.81 11.10
C TRP A 191 4.05 11.25 10.11
N ASN A 192 4.41 10.38 9.17
CA ASN A 192 5.34 10.72 8.11
C ASN A 192 4.56 11.24 6.89
N LYS A 193 4.70 12.54 6.62
CA LYS A 193 4.00 13.24 5.51
C LYS A 193 4.48 12.83 4.12
N THR A 194 5.64 12.18 4.00
CA THR A 194 6.16 11.68 2.72
C THR A 194 5.56 10.31 2.44
N SER A 195 5.75 9.35 3.35
CA SER A 195 5.24 7.98 3.17
C SER A 195 3.75 7.81 3.43
N LYS A 196 3.08 8.85 3.96
CA LYS A 196 1.69 8.86 4.40
C LYS A 196 1.37 7.72 5.39
N LEU A 197 2.34 7.32 6.21
CA LEU A 197 2.17 6.27 7.22
C LEU A 197 2.61 6.77 8.58
N TRP A 198 2.09 6.15 9.63
CA TRP A 198 2.68 6.27 10.95
C TRP A 198 4.05 5.59 10.95
N HIS A 199 5.05 6.28 11.45
CA HIS A 199 6.33 5.70 11.84
C HIS A 199 6.31 5.48 13.35
N SER A 200 6.43 4.23 13.77
CA SER A 200 6.42 3.83 15.18
C SER A 200 7.79 3.31 15.57
N TRP A 201 8.24 3.66 16.76
CA TRP A 201 9.49 3.17 17.32
C TRP A 201 9.34 2.80 18.78
N SER A 202 10.19 1.87 19.22
CA SER A 202 10.24 1.40 20.60
C SER A 202 11.66 1.06 21.01
N LEU A 203 12.06 1.55 22.18
CA LEU A 203 13.37 1.34 22.77
C LEU A 203 13.28 0.30 23.88
N PHE A 204 14.20 -0.66 23.87
CA PHE A 204 14.31 -1.69 24.88
C PHE A 204 15.77 -1.92 25.28
N SER A 205 16.06 -1.78 26.57
CA SER A 205 17.36 -2.05 27.16
C SER A 205 17.57 -3.55 27.31
N TYR A 206 18.44 -4.09 26.48
CA TYR A 206 18.80 -5.50 26.45
C TYR A 206 20.16 -5.71 27.13
N SER A 207 20.16 -6.42 28.25
CA SER A 207 21.37 -6.95 28.86
C SER A 207 21.73 -8.28 28.21
N GLU A 208 23.02 -8.49 27.93
CA GLU A 208 23.56 -9.68 27.28
C GLU A 208 23.06 -10.98 27.94
N SER A 209 21.99 -11.54 27.36
CA SER A 209 21.35 -12.78 27.80
C SER A 209 21.54 -13.86 26.73
N THR A 210 21.32 -15.12 27.10
CA THR A 210 21.28 -16.24 26.15
C THR A 210 19.99 -16.27 25.32
N SER A 211 18.95 -15.56 25.76
CA SER A 211 17.63 -15.55 25.14
C SER A 211 17.54 -14.45 24.10
N GLU A 212 16.94 -14.75 22.95
CA GLU A 212 16.77 -13.81 21.85
C GLU A 212 15.68 -12.78 22.15
N ALA A 213 15.98 -11.51 21.88
CA ALA A 213 15.00 -10.42 21.93
C ALA A 213 14.27 -10.32 20.59
N THR A 214 12.94 -10.34 20.62
CA THR A 214 12.09 -10.26 19.43
C THR A 214 11.18 -9.04 19.53
N CYS A 215 11.15 -8.21 18.49
CA CYS A 215 10.19 -7.12 18.34
C CYS A 215 9.16 -7.46 17.28
N THR A 216 7.88 -7.46 17.63
CA THR A 216 6.77 -7.75 16.71
C THR A 216 5.85 -6.53 16.58
N PRO A 217 5.65 -5.99 15.37
CA PRO A 217 4.65 -4.95 15.11
C PRO A 217 3.25 -5.56 15.05
N GLU A 218 2.31 -4.93 15.76
CA GLU A 218 0.94 -5.43 15.91
C GLU A 218 -0.07 -4.28 15.74
N VAL A 219 -1.18 -4.55 15.06
CA VAL A 219 -2.33 -3.64 14.96
C VAL A 219 -3.59 -4.41 15.32
N ASN A 220 -4.46 -3.79 16.12
CA ASN A 220 -5.79 -4.31 16.39
C ASN A 220 -6.78 -3.71 15.37
N MET A 221 -7.39 -4.55 14.56
CA MET A 221 -8.39 -4.17 13.55
C MET A 221 -9.68 -4.93 13.85
N ASP A 222 -10.73 -4.21 14.27
CA ASP A 222 -12.05 -4.78 14.59
C ASP A 222 -12.02 -5.98 15.56
N GLY A 223 -11.09 -5.96 16.53
CA GLY A 223 -10.89 -7.04 17.50
C GLY A 223 -9.96 -8.16 17.03
N GLN A 224 -9.48 -8.10 15.79
CA GLN A 224 -8.47 -9.02 15.25
C GLN A 224 -7.07 -8.41 15.35
N LEU A 225 -6.16 -9.14 15.97
CA LEU A 225 -4.74 -8.75 16.05
C LEU A 225 -4.01 -9.16 14.78
N VAL A 226 -3.60 -8.19 13.97
CA VAL A 226 -2.75 -8.39 12.78
C VAL A 226 -1.30 -8.16 13.18
N LYS A 227 -0.44 -9.15 12.93
CA LYS A 227 1.00 -9.08 13.23
C LYS A 227 1.82 -9.04 11.95
N ALA A 228 2.84 -8.21 11.91
CA ALA A 228 3.84 -8.22 10.86
C ALA A 228 5.03 -9.11 11.23
N LEU A 229 5.96 -9.27 10.28
CA LEU A 229 7.21 -9.99 10.51
C LEU A 229 8.01 -9.32 11.62
N ALA A 230 8.45 -10.16 12.57
CA ALA A 230 9.20 -9.73 13.73
C ALA A 230 10.70 -9.64 13.42
N ALA A 231 11.38 -8.70 14.07
CA ALA A 231 12.82 -8.60 14.05
C ALA A 231 13.40 -9.23 15.31
N MET A 232 14.55 -9.89 15.17
CA MET A 232 15.17 -10.65 16.23
C MET A 232 16.59 -10.17 16.48
N TYR A 233 17.03 -10.22 17.73
CA TYR A 233 18.38 -9.85 18.16
C TYR A 233 18.90 -10.81 19.23
N SER A 234 20.09 -11.36 19.01
CA SER A 234 20.81 -12.16 20.00
C SER A 234 22.21 -11.61 20.24
N GLY A 235 22.57 -11.45 21.52
CA GLY A 235 23.93 -11.06 21.93
C GLY A 235 24.98 -12.13 21.60
N ALA A 236 24.58 -13.41 21.52
CA ALA A 236 25.48 -14.53 21.25
C ALA A 236 26.13 -14.48 19.85
N SER A 237 25.54 -13.73 18.91
CA SER A 237 26.10 -13.52 17.57
C SER A 237 27.42 -12.73 17.57
N ARG A 238 27.81 -12.09 18.70
CA ARG A 238 29.12 -11.44 18.85
C ARG A 238 30.27 -12.41 19.15
N VAL A 239 30.00 -13.62 19.64
CA VAL A 239 31.03 -14.53 20.19
C VAL A 239 31.72 -15.40 19.12
N VAL A 240 31.13 -15.55 17.93
CA VAL A 240 31.68 -16.44 16.87
C VAL A 240 32.68 -15.73 15.94
N GLY A 241 32.78 -14.40 16.02
CA GLY A 241 33.75 -13.62 15.24
C GLY A 241 35.12 -13.56 15.91
N ILE A 242 36.13 -14.13 15.25
CA ILE A 242 37.58 -13.93 15.46
C ILE A 242 38.31 -14.98 16.34
N GLN A 243 37.76 -15.50 17.43
CA GLN A 243 38.49 -16.51 18.24
C GLN A 243 38.35 -17.96 17.74
N GLY A 244 37.21 -18.34 17.16
CA GLY A 244 36.97 -19.71 16.67
C GLY A 244 37.81 -20.09 15.44
N VAL A 245 38.15 -19.11 14.60
CA VAL A 245 38.93 -19.34 13.37
C VAL A 245 40.42 -19.56 13.67
N ILE A 246 40.96 -18.91 14.70
CA ILE A 246 42.39 -18.98 15.05
C ILE A 246 42.74 -20.35 15.65
N ILE A 247 41.85 -20.95 16.45
CA ILE A 247 42.08 -22.26 17.08
C ILE A 247 42.07 -23.39 16.03
N SER A 248 41.19 -23.33 15.03
CA SER A 248 41.17 -24.30 13.93
C SER A 248 42.41 -24.24 13.03
N ILE A 249 43.02 -23.05 12.85
CA ILE A 249 44.23 -22.88 12.05
C ILE A 249 45.47 -23.36 12.81
N LEU A 250 45.54 -23.11 14.13
CA LEU A 250 46.65 -23.59 14.98
C LEU A 250 46.65 -25.12 15.13
N LEU A 251 45.49 -25.76 15.24
CA LEU A 251 45.40 -27.23 15.30
C LEU A 251 45.83 -27.89 13.97
N ALA A 252 45.49 -27.27 12.83
CA ALA A 252 45.88 -27.77 11.51
C ALA A 252 47.37 -27.62 11.21
N MET A 253 48.07 -26.67 11.85
CA MET A 253 49.52 -26.49 11.71
C MET A 253 50.35 -27.38 12.65
N LEU A 254 49.76 -27.91 13.73
CA LEU A 254 50.42 -28.84 14.66
C LEU A 254 50.29 -30.32 14.23
N LEU A 255 49.47 -30.61 13.22
CA LEU A 255 49.24 -31.95 12.66
C LEU A 255 49.93 -32.17 11.30
N ARG A 256 50.95 -31.35 10.97
CA ARG A 256 51.85 -31.57 9.81
C ARG A 256 53.27 -31.88 10.25
#